data_AF-A0A6I2SY25-F1
#
_entry.id   AF-A0A6I2SY25-F1
#
_cell.length_a   1.000
_cell.length_b   1.000
_cell.length_c   1.000
_cell.angle_alpha   90.00
_cell.angle_beta   90.00
_cell.angle_gamma   90.00
#
_symmetry.space_group_name_H-M   'P 1'
#
loop_
_entity.id
_entity.type
_entity.pdbx_description
1 polymer ?
#
loop_
_entity_poly.entity_id
_entity_poly.type
_entity_poly.pdbx_seq_one_letter_code
_entity_poly.pdbx_strand_id
1 'polypeptide(L)'
;MNKRTVTIYPSSAKELEAMGQRLKDARLRRRFSMETVCARADISRPTLYKVENGDPSVAMGIYVQVLRVLGLVEDLGLIAKEDALGRRLQDEALPHRKRAPKKTQQTGGSHG
;
A
#
# COMPACT_ATOMS: atom_id res chain seq x y z
N MET A 1 -25.77 6.37 -16.57
CA MET A 1 -25.16 5.99 -15.27
C MET A 1 -24.45 7.20 -14.70
N ASN A 2 -24.84 7.67 -13.52
CA ASN A 2 -24.26 8.87 -12.90
C ASN A 2 -22.89 8.51 -12.28
N LYS A 3 -21.80 9.02 -12.85
CA LYS A 3 -20.45 8.77 -12.31
C LYS A 3 -20.29 9.59 -11.03
N ARG A 4 -20.31 8.94 -9.85
CA ARG A 4 -19.92 9.59 -8.59
C ARG A 4 -18.43 9.94 -8.69
N THR A 5 -18.13 11.23 -8.76
CA THR A 5 -16.76 11.74 -8.75
C THR A 5 -16.25 11.76 -7.31
N VAL A 6 -15.12 11.09 -7.07
CA VAL A 6 -14.43 11.17 -5.78
C VAL A 6 -13.70 12.51 -5.74
N THR A 7 -14.12 13.41 -4.86
CA THR A 7 -13.39 14.65 -4.59
C THR A 7 -12.24 14.33 -3.65
N ILE A 8 -11.00 14.53 -4.11
CA ILE A 8 -9.79 14.31 -3.32
C ILE A 8 -9.10 15.64 -3.02
N TYR A 9 -8.36 15.69 -1.91
CA TYR A 9 -7.57 16.86 -1.56
C TYR A 9 -6.46 17.11 -2.60
N PRO A 10 -6.07 18.37 -2.86
CA PRO A 10 -5.03 18.68 -3.86
C PRO A 10 -3.68 18.00 -3.60
N SER A 11 -3.29 17.84 -2.32
CA SER A 11 -2.08 17.09 -1.95
C SER A 11 -2.18 15.61 -2.31
N SER A 12 -3.31 14.97 -2.00
CA SER A 12 -3.57 13.57 -2.36
C SER A 12 -3.65 13.36 -3.88
N ALA A 13 -4.16 14.35 -4.63
CA ALA A 13 -4.18 14.31 -6.09
C ALA A 13 -2.76 14.28 -6.68
N LYS A 14 -1.84 15.06 -6.13
CA LYS A 14 -0.43 15.04 -6.55
C LYS A 14 0.24 13.70 -6.29
N GLU A 15 -0.07 13.05 -5.16
CA GLU A 15 0.44 11.71 -4.87
C GLU A 15 -0.06 10.67 -5.88
N LEU A 16 -1.34 10.79 -6.28
CA LEU A 16 -1.94 9.91 -7.27
C LEU A 16 -1.37 10.15 -8.68
N GLU A 17 -1.14 11.41 -9.06
CA GLU A 17 -0.46 11.79 -10.30
C GLU A 17 0.97 11.25 -10.34
N ALA A 18 1.72 11.40 -9.23
CA ALA A 18 3.07 10.86 -9.11
C ALA A 18 3.09 9.32 -9.24
N MET A 19 2.09 8.63 -8.68
CA MET A 19 1.90 7.19 -8.89
C MET A 19 1.64 6.86 -10.36
N GLY A 20 0.75 7.60 -11.03
CA GLY A 20 0.47 7.44 -12.46
C GLY A 20 1.73 7.61 -13.31
N GLN A 21 2.55 8.63 -13.02
CA GLN A 21 3.79 8.87 -13.73
C GLN A 21 4.79 7.72 -13.54
N ARG A 22 4.90 7.15 -12.32
CA ARG A 22 5.71 5.94 -12.08
C ARG A 22 5.23 4.75 -12.91
N LEU A 23 3.92 4.57 -13.09
CA LEU A 23 3.36 3.51 -13.95
C LEU A 23 3.72 3.73 -15.42
N LYS A 24 3.62 4.98 -15.90
CA LYS A 24 4.02 5.35 -17.26
C LYS A 24 5.49 5.08 -17.50
N ASP A 25 6.36 5.47 -16.57
CA ASP A 25 7.79 5.20 -16.67
C ASP A 25 8.08 3.69 -16.63
N ALA A 26 7.37 2.94 -15.78
CA ALA A 26 7.48 1.49 -15.72
C ALA A 26 7.09 0.81 -17.04
N ARG A 27 6.06 1.32 -17.73
CA ARG A 27 5.65 0.88 -19.07
C ARG A 27 6.74 1.19 -20.11
N LEU A 28 7.26 2.42 -20.12
CA LEU A 28 8.29 2.85 -21.05
C LEU A 28 9.60 2.08 -20.88
N ARG A 29 10.05 1.86 -19.64
CA ARG A 29 11.24 1.04 -19.32
C ARG A 29 11.13 -0.39 -19.86
N ARG A 30 9.91 -0.94 -19.91
CA ARG A 30 9.60 -2.28 -20.44
C ARG A 30 9.32 -2.30 -21.95
N ARG A 31 9.40 -1.14 -22.62
CA ARG A 31 9.09 -0.96 -24.05
C ARG A 31 7.69 -1.43 -24.43
N PHE A 32 6.73 -1.35 -23.51
CA PHE A 32 5.34 -1.68 -23.80
C PHE A 32 4.63 -0.48 -24.46
N SER A 33 4.00 -0.73 -25.60
CA SER A 33 3.11 0.26 -26.21
C SER A 33 1.85 0.40 -25.37
N MET A 34 1.14 1.53 -25.53
CA MET A 34 -0.17 1.68 -24.90
C MET A 34 -1.13 0.56 -25.32
N GLU A 35 -1.12 0.18 -26.59
CA GLU A 35 -2.00 -0.86 -27.14
C GLU A 35 -1.73 -2.22 -26.52
N THR A 36 -0.46 -2.59 -26.32
CA THR A 36 -0.10 -3.83 -25.66
C THR A 36 -0.61 -3.87 -24.22
N VAL A 37 -0.48 -2.78 -23.47
CA VAL A 37 -0.99 -2.72 -22.09
C VAL A 37 -2.51 -2.74 -22.07
N CYS A 38 -3.16 -1.98 -22.94
CA CYS A 38 -4.62 -1.93 -23.07
C CYS A 38 -5.20 -3.33 -23.37
N ALA A 39 -4.60 -4.05 -24.32
CA ALA A 39 -5.04 -5.39 -24.69
C ALA A 39 -4.87 -6.40 -23.55
N ARG A 40 -3.74 -6.35 -22.83
CA ARG A 40 -3.47 -7.27 -21.70
C ARG A 40 -4.26 -6.94 -20.45
N ALA A 41 -4.59 -5.67 -20.24
CA ALA A 41 -5.36 -5.20 -19.10
C ALA A 41 -6.87 -5.16 -19.38
N ASP A 42 -7.30 -5.46 -20.60
CA ASP A 42 -8.70 -5.39 -21.05
C ASP A 42 -9.33 -4.01 -20.79
N ILE A 43 -8.63 -2.94 -21.18
CA ILE A 43 -9.08 -1.55 -21.00
C ILE A 43 -8.89 -0.72 -22.27
N SER A 44 -9.64 0.37 -22.35
CA SER A 44 -9.52 1.35 -23.44
C SER A 44 -8.27 2.23 -23.30
N ARG A 45 -7.76 2.75 -24.43
CA ARG A 45 -6.64 3.72 -24.45
C ARG A 45 -6.91 4.96 -23.59
N PRO A 46 -8.11 5.59 -23.63
CA PRO A 46 -8.45 6.69 -22.72
C PRO A 46 -8.35 6.31 -21.24
N THR A 47 -8.72 5.08 -20.89
CA THR A 47 -8.62 4.59 -19.51
C THR A 47 -7.16 4.48 -19.09
N LEU A 48 -6.29 3.90 -19.93
CA LEU A 48 -4.86 3.82 -19.64
C LEU A 48 -4.22 5.21 -19.51
N TYR A 49 -4.59 6.16 -20.37
CA TYR A 49 -4.13 7.54 -20.27
C TYR A 49 -4.51 8.19 -18.93
N LYS A 50 -5.74 7.98 -18.47
CA LYS A 50 -6.21 8.44 -17.16
C LYS A 50 -5.44 7.80 -16.00
N VAL A 51 -5.13 6.50 -16.10
CA VAL A 51 -4.29 5.79 -15.11
C VAL A 51 -2.89 6.41 -15.04
N GLU A 52 -2.27 6.66 -16.19
CA GLU A 52 -0.93 7.26 -16.26
C GLU A 52 -0.86 8.69 -15.75
N ASN A 53 -1.99 9.42 -15.74
CA ASN A 53 -2.09 10.75 -15.14
C ASN A 53 -2.61 10.73 -13.70
N GLY A 54 -2.87 9.55 -13.12
CA GLY A 54 -3.39 9.44 -11.76
C GLY A 54 -4.81 10.03 -11.58
N ASP A 55 -5.71 9.78 -12.54
CA ASP A 55 -7.09 10.27 -12.45
C ASP A 55 -7.88 9.49 -11.36
N PRO A 56 -8.43 10.18 -10.34
CA PRO A 56 -9.17 9.54 -9.24
C PRO A 56 -10.54 8.98 -9.65
N SER A 57 -11.04 9.30 -10.84
CA SER A 57 -12.28 8.72 -11.39
C SER A 57 -12.10 7.28 -11.88
N VAL A 58 -10.86 6.81 -12.00
CA VAL A 58 -10.54 5.44 -12.41
C VAL A 58 -10.64 4.51 -11.20
N ALA A 59 -11.35 3.39 -11.37
CA ALA A 59 -11.50 2.40 -10.30
C ALA A 59 -10.14 1.79 -9.91
N MET A 60 -9.91 1.59 -8.61
CA MET A 60 -8.66 0.98 -8.09
C MET A 60 -8.35 -0.37 -8.76
N GLY A 61 -9.37 -1.18 -9.07
CA GLY A 61 -9.18 -2.46 -9.78
C GLY A 61 -8.49 -2.31 -11.14
N ILE A 62 -8.68 -1.19 -11.85
CA ILE A 62 -8.01 -0.92 -13.12
C ILE A 62 -6.52 -0.62 -12.88
N TYR A 63 -6.18 0.15 -11.84
CA TYR A 63 -4.79 0.38 -11.45
C TYR A 63 -4.07 -0.94 -11.13
N VAL A 64 -4.73 -1.83 -10.38
CA VAL A 64 -4.21 -3.16 -10.05
C VAL A 64 -4.00 -4.01 -11.31
N GLN A 65 -4.93 -3.96 -12.28
CA GLN A 65 -4.79 -4.68 -13.54
C GLN A 65 -3.60 -4.17 -14.36
N VAL A 66 -3.39 -2.86 -14.41
CA VAL A 66 -2.20 -2.27 -15.07
C VAL A 66 -0.92 -2.67 -14.36
N LEU A 67 -0.87 -2.61 -13.02
CA LEU A 67 0.26 -3.10 -12.22
C LEU A 67 0.57 -4.57 -12.52
N ARG A 68 -0.45 -5.42 -12.63
CA ARG A 68 -0.30 -6.84 -12.99
C ARG A 68 0.34 -7.01 -14.36
N VAL A 69 -0.12 -6.27 -15.37
CA VAL A 69 0.46 -6.32 -16.73
C VAL A 69 1.91 -5.82 -16.75
N LEU A 70 2.24 -4.85 -15.89
CA LEU A 70 3.60 -4.34 -15.73
C LEU A 70 4.48 -5.25 -14.84
N GLY A 71 3.94 -6.30 -14.22
CA GLY A 71 4.67 -7.16 -13.29
C GLY A 71 5.07 -6.44 -11.99
N LEU A 72 4.23 -5.51 -11.52
CA LEU A 72 4.41 -4.70 -10.32
C LEU A 72 3.28 -4.94 -9.30
N VAL A 73 2.56 -6.05 -9.41
CA VAL A 73 1.41 -6.33 -8.51
C VAL A 73 1.83 -6.49 -7.05
N GLU A 74 3.07 -6.95 -6.80
CA GLU A 74 3.63 -7.15 -5.47
C GLU A 74 3.81 -5.84 -4.69
N ASP A 75 3.95 -4.71 -5.40
CA ASP A 75 4.06 -3.37 -4.79
C ASP A 75 2.82 -3.02 -3.96
N LEU A 76 1.65 -3.61 -4.26
CA LEU A 76 0.45 -3.44 -3.44
C LEU A 76 0.67 -3.94 -2.00
N GLY A 77 1.50 -4.96 -1.81
CA GLY A 77 1.86 -5.47 -0.49
C GLY A 77 2.74 -4.53 0.33
N LEU A 78 3.26 -3.46 -0.27
CA LEU A 78 4.00 -2.40 0.43
C LEU A 78 3.07 -1.31 0.98
N ILE A 79 1.88 -1.16 0.41
CA ILE A 79 0.91 -0.15 0.84
C ILE A 79 0.42 -0.51 2.25
N ALA A 80 0.61 0.42 3.20
CA ALA A 80 0.28 0.25 4.62
C ALA A 80 0.99 -0.92 5.32
N LYS A 81 2.06 -1.48 4.73
CA LYS A 81 2.84 -2.58 5.32
C LYS A 81 3.45 -2.20 6.68
N GLU A 82 3.95 -0.97 6.77
CA GLU A 82 4.64 -0.48 7.97
C GLU A 82 3.85 0.67 8.60
N ASP A 83 2.82 0.33 9.37
CA ASP A 83 2.09 1.29 10.21
C ASP A 83 2.88 1.61 11.50
N ALA A 84 3.98 2.34 11.35
CA ALA A 84 4.86 2.68 12.47
C ALA A 84 4.17 3.54 13.54
N LEU A 85 3.25 4.42 13.14
CA LEU A 85 2.48 5.24 14.07
C LEU A 85 1.50 4.37 14.85
N GLY A 86 0.75 3.49 14.18
CA GLY A 86 -0.17 2.57 14.84
C GLY A 86 0.55 1.64 15.82
N ARG A 87 1.74 1.13 15.47
CA ARG A 87 2.57 0.33 16.40
C ARG A 87 2.96 1.12 17.65
N ARG A 88 3.42 2.37 17.50
CA ARG A 88 3.78 3.23 18.65
C ARG A 88 2.57 3.50 19.55
N LEU A 89 1.42 3.82 18.96
CA LEU A 89 0.17 4.04 19.71
C LEU A 89 -0.27 2.77 20.46
N GLN A 90 -0.07 1.59 19.88
CA GLN A 90 -0.36 0.31 20.53
C GLN A 90 0.59 0.04 21.70
N ASP A 91 1.90 0.29 21.53
CA ASP A 91 2.91 0.12 22.57
C ASP A 91 2.68 1.06 23.76
N GLU A 92 2.26 2.31 23.50
CA GLU A 92 1.89 3.29 24.52
C GLU A 92 0.60 2.91 25.27
N ALA A 93 -0.35 2.28 24.58
CA ALA A 93 -1.62 1.81 25.16
C ALA A 93 -1.49 0.49 25.92
N LEU A 94 -0.36 -0.24 25.82
CA LEU A 94 -0.15 -1.48 26.55
C LEU A 94 -0.02 -1.18 28.06
N PRO A 95 -0.89 -1.73 28.92
CA PRO A 95 -0.76 -1.55 30.36
C PRO A 95 0.57 -2.18 30.80
N HIS A 96 1.51 -1.32 31.22
CA HIS A 96 2.79 -1.71 31.80
C HIS A 96 2.56 -2.52 33.08
N ARG A 97 2.23 -3.80 32.97
CA ARG A 97 2.07 -4.69 34.12
C ARG A 97 3.46 -5.12 34.60
N LYS A 98 4.19 -4.17 35.22
CA LYS A 98 5.44 -4.44 35.92
C LYS A 98 5.15 -5.25 37.18
N ARG A 99 5.24 -6.59 37.11
CA ARG A 99 5.58 -7.39 38.29
C ARG A 99 6.52 -8.53 37.89
N ALA A 100 7.78 -8.40 38.29
CA ALA A 100 8.68 -9.54 38.34
C ALA A 100 8.18 -10.52 39.44
N PRO A 101 8.16 -11.84 39.19
CA PRO A 101 7.84 -12.81 40.23
C PRO A 101 8.92 -12.77 41.33
N LYS A 102 8.50 -12.69 42.59
CA LYS A 102 9.39 -12.71 43.75
C LYS A 102 10.10 -14.06 43.80
N LYS A 103 11.43 -14.06 43.70
CA LYS A 103 12.27 -15.26 43.87
C LYS A 103 12.10 -15.76 45.31
N THR A 104 11.34 -16.84 45.51
CA THR A 104 11.27 -17.56 46.79
C THR A 104 12.60 -18.28 46.98
N GLN A 105 13.44 -17.80 47.90
CA GLN A 105 14.62 -18.54 48.33
C GLN A 105 14.16 -19.77 49.13
N GLN A 106 14.36 -20.95 48.57
CA GLN A 106 14.34 -22.20 49.32
C GLN A 106 15.65 -22.28 50.11
N THR A 107 15.64 -21.93 51.39
CA THR A 107 16.68 -22.37 52.32
C THR A 107 16.36 -23.80 52.74
N GLY A 108 16.89 -24.75 51.98
CA GLY A 108 17.07 -26.12 52.42
C GLY A 108 18.08 -26.16 53.55
N GLY A 109 17.76 -26.92 54.60
CA GLY A 109 18.59 -27.07 55.79
C GLY A 109 19.88 -27.82 55.54
N SER A 110 20.88 -27.51 56.36
CA SER A 110 21.94 -28.41 56.81
C SER A 110 22.74 -27.69 57.89
N HIS A 111 22.54 -28.08 59.15
CA HIS A 111 23.62 -28.44 60.09
C HIS A 111 23.07 -28.64 61.51
N GLY A 112 23.40 -29.79 62.09
CA GLY A 112 23.08 -30.22 63.45
C GLY A 112 22.92 -31.72 63.50
#